data_AF-A0A951PEL7-F1
#
_entry.id   AF-A0A951PEL7-F1
#
_cell.length_a   1.000
_cell.length_b   1.000
_cell.length_c   1.000
_cell.angle_alpha   90.00
_cell.angle_beta   90.00
_cell.angle_gamma   90.00
#
_symmetry.space_group_name_H-M   'P 1'
#
loop_
_entity.id
_entity.type
_entity.pdbx_description
1 polymer ?
#
loop_
_entity_poly.entity_id
_entity_poly.type
_entity_poly.pdbx_seq_one_letter_code
_entity_poly.pdbx_strand_id
1 'polypeptide(L)'
;MPKVAEVSFRKYKTLYHFDSTKHGSCSSIIFHPSWAAYFEKHYTIVRDWAAWEWLGYMQRRNPSTPGLVCKLVTPSKRESLLKQTNYWKLILNQIDFYCIYSDQKIDANNFSLDHYLPWSFVAHDQLWNLVPTTPEVNSSKSNNLPPDHAFEKFITAQHLGLRTFHETTPQNTWDETVEVYINDLRIQNQDDLLDLEKLRNAYSNAIPPLISLATNQGFKLWQTSYSA
;
A
#
# COMPACT_ATOMS: atom_id res chain seq x y z
N MET A 1 2.16 31.40 29.46
CA MET A 1 0.81 31.26 28.86
C MET A 1 0.25 32.66 28.59
N PRO A 2 -0.32 32.96 27.41
CA PRO A 2 -0.64 34.33 27.04
C PRO A 2 -1.88 34.84 27.79
N LYS A 3 -1.67 35.63 28.86
CA LYS A 3 -2.71 36.34 29.63
C LYS A 3 -3.68 37.15 28.75
N VAL A 4 -3.22 37.58 27.57
CA VAL A 4 -3.99 38.34 26.58
C VAL A 4 -5.24 37.59 26.12
N ALA A 5 -5.15 36.26 25.92
CA ALA A 5 -6.28 35.46 25.42
C ALA A 5 -7.41 35.35 26.45
N GLU A 6 -7.07 35.24 27.74
CA GLU A 6 -8.03 35.17 28.86
C GLU A 6 -8.78 36.50 29.02
N VAL A 7 -8.05 37.62 29.11
CA VAL A 7 -8.64 38.97 29.28
C VAL A 7 -9.51 39.37 28.08
N SER A 8 -9.14 38.92 26.89
CA SER A 8 -9.81 39.26 25.63
C SER A 8 -10.92 38.29 25.24
N PHE A 9 -11.09 37.17 25.96
CA PHE A 9 -11.89 36.04 25.52
C PHE A 9 -13.35 36.40 25.26
N ARG A 10 -14.00 37.10 26.18
CA ARG A 10 -15.40 37.54 26.04
C ARG A 10 -15.56 38.76 25.14
N LYS A 11 -14.61 39.71 25.21
CA LYS A 11 -14.70 40.99 24.52
C LYS A 11 -14.42 40.86 23.01
N TYR A 12 -13.38 40.13 22.65
CA TYR A 12 -12.91 40.00 21.27
C TYR A 12 -13.21 38.63 20.65
N LYS A 13 -13.86 37.73 21.41
CA LYS A 13 -14.21 36.36 20.98
C LYS A 13 -12.98 35.64 20.41
N THR A 14 -11.88 35.62 21.17
CA THR A 14 -10.70 34.84 20.77
C THR A 14 -11.05 33.36 20.65
N LEU A 15 -10.31 32.62 19.81
CA LEU A 15 -10.64 31.23 19.47
C LEU A 15 -10.77 30.33 20.71
N TYR A 16 -9.75 30.39 21.57
CA TYR A 16 -9.67 29.62 22.81
C TYR A 16 -8.83 30.36 23.86
N HIS A 17 -8.95 29.93 25.10
CA HIS A 17 -7.98 30.17 26.17
C HIS A 17 -7.71 28.89 26.94
N PHE A 18 -6.73 28.93 27.85
CA PHE A 18 -6.45 27.82 28.77
C PHE A 18 -7.26 27.99 30.06
N ASP A 19 -7.64 26.90 30.69
CA ASP A 19 -8.31 26.90 32.00
C ASP A 19 -7.46 27.50 33.14
N SER A 20 -6.14 27.60 32.94
CA SER A 20 -5.21 28.25 33.85
C SER A 20 -4.10 29.00 33.11
N THR A 21 -3.70 30.15 33.64
CA THR A 21 -2.52 30.89 33.18
C THR A 21 -1.23 30.50 33.89
N LYS A 22 -1.31 29.68 34.94
CA LYS A 22 -0.14 29.15 35.66
C LYS A 22 0.47 27.98 34.88
N HIS A 23 1.77 28.09 34.58
CA HIS A 23 2.52 27.03 33.92
C HIS A 23 2.47 25.73 34.74
N GLY A 24 2.22 24.59 34.08
CA GLY A 24 2.10 23.28 34.75
C GLY A 24 0.75 23.04 35.45
N SER A 25 -0.17 24.01 35.47
CA SER A 25 -1.51 23.86 36.06
C SER A 25 -2.64 23.92 35.03
N CYS A 26 -2.30 23.89 33.74
CA CYS A 26 -3.26 23.86 32.64
C CYS A 26 -3.65 22.41 32.37
N SER A 27 -4.95 22.12 32.37
CA SER A 27 -5.47 20.77 32.10
C SER A 27 -6.36 20.72 30.86
N SER A 28 -6.85 21.88 30.41
CA SER A 28 -7.79 21.96 29.29
C SER A 28 -7.70 23.26 28.50
N ILE A 29 -8.19 23.20 27.27
CA ILE A 29 -8.41 24.34 26.40
C ILE A 29 -9.91 24.64 26.37
N ILE A 30 -10.29 25.89 26.59
CA ILE A 30 -11.67 26.35 26.60
C ILE A 30 -11.92 27.15 25.31
N PHE A 31 -12.75 26.61 24.43
CA PHE A 31 -13.18 27.29 23.21
C PHE A 31 -14.26 28.33 23.50
N HIS A 32 -14.22 29.44 22.77
CA HIS A 32 -15.30 30.42 22.86
C HIS A 32 -16.59 29.82 22.27
N PRO A 33 -17.76 29.99 22.91
CA PRO A 33 -19.01 29.39 22.43
C PRO A 33 -19.35 29.71 20.97
N SER A 34 -19.07 30.94 20.50
CA SER A 34 -19.28 31.29 19.09
C SER A 34 -18.38 30.53 18.12
N TRP A 35 -17.14 30.23 18.51
CA TRP A 35 -16.22 29.43 17.68
C TRP A 35 -16.56 27.95 17.75
N ALA A 36 -16.96 27.44 18.92
CA ALA A 36 -17.48 26.07 19.04
C ALA A 36 -18.69 25.86 18.13
N ALA A 37 -19.68 26.77 18.17
CA ALA A 37 -20.84 26.72 17.29
C ALA A 37 -20.47 26.85 15.79
N TYR A 38 -19.48 27.67 15.46
CA TYR A 38 -18.95 27.76 14.09
C TYR A 38 -18.34 26.44 13.64
N PHE A 39 -17.48 25.83 14.47
CA PHE A 39 -16.85 24.55 14.14
C PHE A 39 -17.86 23.42 14.06
N GLU A 40 -18.85 23.35 14.93
CA GLU A 40 -19.93 22.36 14.82
C GLU A 40 -20.70 22.53 13.51
N LYS A 41 -21.06 23.76 13.15
CA LYS A 41 -21.78 24.05 11.90
C LYS A 41 -20.95 23.74 10.65
N HIS A 42 -19.64 23.99 10.69
CA HIS A 42 -18.74 23.92 9.53
C HIS A 42 -17.72 22.78 9.62
N TYR A 43 -17.97 21.79 10.49
CA TYR A 43 -17.00 20.77 10.87
C TYR A 43 -16.38 20.06 9.67
N THR A 44 -17.22 19.62 8.73
CA THR A 44 -16.79 18.93 7.52
C THR A 44 -15.77 19.75 6.72
N ILE A 45 -16.04 21.04 6.49
CA ILE A 45 -15.15 21.93 5.72
C ILE A 45 -13.81 22.10 6.45
N VAL A 46 -13.84 22.36 7.75
CA VAL A 46 -12.63 22.60 8.55
C VAL A 46 -11.79 21.34 8.65
N ARG A 47 -12.43 20.18 8.88
CA ARG A 47 -11.78 18.87 8.93
C ARG A 47 -11.11 18.53 7.60
N ASP A 48 -11.82 18.72 6.49
CA ASP A 48 -11.31 18.35 5.17
C ASP A 48 -10.17 19.29 4.73
N TRP A 49 -10.26 20.58 5.05
CA TRP A 49 -9.14 21.52 4.89
C TRP A 49 -7.92 21.11 5.72
N ALA A 50 -8.11 20.76 6.99
CA ALA A 50 -7.02 20.31 7.84
C ALA A 50 -6.36 19.01 7.33
N ALA A 51 -7.17 18.07 6.83
CA ALA A 51 -6.69 16.84 6.21
C ALA A 51 -5.88 17.13 4.93
N TRP A 52 -6.33 18.07 4.11
CA TRP A 52 -5.62 18.50 2.90
C TRP A 52 -4.26 19.13 3.20
N GLU A 53 -4.21 20.07 4.15
CA GLU A 53 -2.95 20.70 4.57
C GLU A 53 -1.99 19.69 5.19
N TRP A 54 -2.52 18.73 5.96
CA TRP A 54 -1.74 17.64 6.52
C TRP A 54 -1.16 16.73 5.43
N LEU A 55 -1.97 16.32 4.45
CA LEU A 55 -1.49 15.56 3.29
C LEU A 55 -0.40 16.32 2.55
N GLY A 56 -0.61 17.61 2.29
CA GLY A 56 0.39 18.46 1.61
C GLY A 56 1.70 18.56 2.40
N TYR A 57 1.62 18.72 3.72
CA TYR A 57 2.81 18.69 4.58
C TYR A 57 3.54 17.35 4.50
N MET A 58 2.79 16.25 4.63
CA MET A 58 3.36 14.90 4.61
C MET A 58 4.01 14.58 3.26
N GLN A 59 3.41 14.99 2.14
CA GLN A 59 3.98 14.79 0.81
C GLN A 59 5.31 15.54 0.65
N ARG A 60 5.40 16.78 1.15
CA ARG A 60 6.66 17.55 1.11
C ARG A 60 7.76 16.93 1.96
N ARG A 61 7.40 16.31 3.09
CA ARG A 61 8.37 15.67 4.00
C ARG A 61 8.76 14.26 3.56
N ASN A 62 7.94 13.60 2.74
CA ASN A 62 8.11 12.21 2.35
C ASN A 62 7.92 12.02 0.83
N PRO A 63 8.66 12.75 -0.03
CA PRO A 63 8.36 12.84 -1.47
C PRO A 63 8.40 11.49 -2.18
N SER A 64 9.26 10.57 -1.73
CA SER A 64 9.44 9.26 -2.34
C SER A 64 8.49 8.19 -1.80
N THR A 65 7.65 8.48 -0.80
CA THR A 65 6.82 7.46 -0.14
C THR A 65 5.65 7.04 -1.03
N PRO A 66 5.57 5.76 -1.45
CA PRO A 66 4.45 5.27 -2.24
C PRO A 66 3.16 5.30 -1.43
N GLY A 67 2.03 5.57 -2.11
CA GLY A 67 0.69 5.46 -1.53
C GLY A 67 0.47 6.32 -0.29
N LEU A 68 1.13 7.48 -0.18
CA LEU A 68 1.10 8.30 1.04
C LEU A 68 -0.31 8.66 1.50
N VAL A 69 -1.20 9.01 0.56
CA VAL A 69 -2.62 9.31 0.85
C VAL A 69 -3.28 8.13 1.57
N CYS A 70 -3.11 6.92 1.04
CA CYS A 70 -3.66 5.68 1.61
C CYS A 70 -3.07 5.34 2.99
N LYS A 71 -1.83 5.79 3.27
CA LYS A 71 -1.18 5.62 4.57
C LYS A 71 -1.65 6.62 5.63
N LEU A 72 -2.04 7.83 5.22
CA LEU A 72 -2.56 8.86 6.12
C LEU A 72 -4.04 8.64 6.45
N VAL A 73 -4.78 8.10 5.49
CA VAL A 73 -6.19 7.75 5.64
C VAL A 73 -6.30 6.24 5.54
N THR A 74 -5.77 5.53 6.54
CA THR A 74 -5.88 4.08 6.59
C THR A 74 -7.34 3.69 6.74
N PRO A 75 -7.91 2.92 5.80
CA PRO A 75 -9.29 2.49 5.92
C PRO A 75 -9.43 1.54 7.12
N SER A 76 -10.58 1.60 7.78
CA SER A 76 -10.87 0.77 8.97
C SER A 76 -10.89 -0.73 8.67
N LYS A 77 -11.03 -1.11 7.39
CA LYS A 77 -10.89 -2.47 6.88
C LYS A 77 -10.12 -2.43 5.57
N ARG A 78 -9.25 -3.42 5.35
CA ARG A 78 -8.63 -3.64 4.03
C ARG A 78 -9.68 -4.11 3.04
N GLU A 79 -9.50 -3.74 1.78
CA GLU A 79 -10.31 -4.27 0.70
C GLU A 79 -10.09 -5.78 0.55
N SER A 80 -11.07 -6.46 -0.04
CA SER A 80 -10.98 -7.88 -0.29
C SER A 80 -10.08 -8.15 -1.49
N LEU A 81 -9.16 -9.12 -1.36
CA LEU A 81 -8.33 -9.63 -2.47
C LEU A 81 -9.10 -10.56 -3.43
N LEU A 82 -10.44 -10.62 -3.35
CA LEU A 82 -11.24 -11.58 -4.11
C LEU A 82 -10.96 -11.56 -5.62
N LYS A 83 -10.78 -10.37 -6.21
CA LYS A 83 -10.47 -10.25 -7.65
C LYS A 83 -9.13 -10.89 -7.99
N GLN A 84 -8.11 -10.61 -7.19
CA GLN A 84 -6.75 -11.11 -7.36
C GLN A 84 -6.67 -12.61 -7.07
N THR A 85 -7.42 -13.08 -6.06
CA THR A 85 -7.57 -14.50 -5.76
C THR A 85 -8.23 -15.24 -6.92
N ASN A 86 -9.28 -14.68 -7.53
CA ASN A 86 -9.93 -15.29 -8.68
C ASN A 86 -9.01 -15.34 -9.91
N TYR A 87 -8.24 -14.27 -10.17
CA TYR A 87 -7.22 -14.23 -11.23
C TYR A 87 -6.22 -15.39 -11.07
N TRP A 88 -5.59 -15.50 -9.91
CA TRP A 88 -4.60 -16.54 -9.67
C TRP A 88 -5.23 -17.94 -9.59
N LYS A 89 -6.43 -18.08 -9.03
CA LYS A 89 -7.15 -19.37 -9.00
C LYS A 89 -7.44 -19.88 -10.40
N LEU A 90 -7.81 -19.00 -11.34
CA LEU A 90 -8.00 -19.36 -12.73
C LEU A 90 -6.72 -19.98 -13.30
N ILE A 91 -5.58 -19.31 -13.13
CA ILE A 91 -4.27 -19.78 -13.59
C ILE A 91 -3.89 -21.11 -12.95
N LEU A 92 -4.00 -21.22 -11.62
CA LEU A 92 -3.62 -22.43 -10.86
C LEU A 92 -4.45 -23.68 -11.23
N ASN A 93 -5.64 -23.51 -11.82
CA ASN A 93 -6.43 -24.63 -12.32
C ASN A 93 -5.97 -25.14 -13.71
N GLN A 94 -5.09 -24.42 -14.40
CA GLN A 94 -4.62 -24.75 -15.74
C GLN A 94 -3.21 -25.34 -15.74
N ILE A 95 -2.40 -25.03 -14.73
CA ILE A 95 -0.98 -25.36 -14.69
C ILE A 95 -0.54 -25.82 -13.29
N ASP A 96 0.52 -26.62 -13.27
CA ASP A 96 1.27 -26.85 -12.05
C ASP A 96 2.09 -25.60 -11.71
N PHE A 97 1.91 -25.08 -10.50
CA PHE A 97 2.58 -23.89 -10.02
C PHE A 97 3.28 -24.18 -8.68
N TYR A 98 4.49 -23.67 -8.52
CA TYR A 98 5.32 -23.88 -7.34
C TYR A 98 5.61 -22.55 -6.67
N CYS A 99 5.52 -22.53 -5.34
CA CYS A 99 5.78 -21.38 -4.50
C CYS A 99 7.17 -20.80 -4.78
N ILE A 100 7.26 -19.50 -5.07
CA ILE A 100 8.54 -18.84 -5.38
C ILE A 100 9.54 -18.84 -4.20
N TYR A 101 9.05 -19.11 -2.98
CA TYR A 101 9.84 -19.07 -1.75
C TYR A 101 10.22 -20.45 -1.21
N SER A 102 9.32 -21.44 -1.34
CA SER A 102 9.50 -22.77 -0.72
C SER A 102 9.58 -23.90 -1.73
N ASP A 103 9.39 -23.61 -3.03
CA ASP A 103 9.28 -24.60 -4.11
C ASP A 103 8.21 -25.68 -3.88
N GLN A 104 7.29 -25.45 -2.93
CA GLN A 104 6.14 -26.32 -2.70
C GLN A 104 5.08 -26.08 -3.77
N LYS A 105 4.47 -27.16 -4.26
CA LYS A 105 3.34 -27.07 -5.19
C LYS A 105 2.16 -26.35 -4.52
N ILE A 106 1.57 -25.39 -5.23
CA ILE A 106 0.42 -24.62 -4.76
C ILE A 106 -0.88 -25.34 -5.12
N ASP A 107 -1.77 -25.49 -4.14
CA ASP A 107 -3.13 -25.98 -4.35
C ASP A 107 -4.08 -24.82 -4.68
N ALA A 108 -4.75 -24.88 -5.84
CA ALA A 108 -5.71 -23.87 -6.29
C ALA A 108 -6.91 -23.69 -5.34
N ASN A 109 -7.18 -24.65 -4.46
CA ASN A 109 -8.24 -24.57 -3.45
C ASN A 109 -7.76 -24.12 -2.07
N ASN A 110 -6.45 -24.12 -1.83
CA ASN A 110 -5.87 -23.74 -0.55
C ASN A 110 -4.53 -23.01 -0.73
N PHE A 111 -4.62 -21.73 -1.07
CA PHE A 111 -3.46 -20.85 -1.20
C PHE A 111 -3.74 -19.48 -0.59
N SER A 112 -2.67 -18.73 -0.32
CA SER A 112 -2.71 -17.31 0.00
C SER A 112 -2.03 -16.50 -1.10
N LEU A 113 -2.37 -15.22 -1.19
CA LEU A 113 -1.59 -14.28 -1.99
C LEU A 113 -0.62 -13.54 -1.09
N ASP A 114 0.66 -13.59 -1.44
CA ASP A 114 1.68 -12.75 -0.82
C ASP A 114 1.87 -11.49 -1.65
N HIS A 115 2.01 -10.36 -0.96
CA HIS A 115 2.53 -9.13 -1.56
C HIS A 115 4.04 -9.21 -1.58
N TYR A 116 4.63 -9.34 -2.78
CA TYR A 116 6.08 -9.47 -2.94
C TYR A 116 6.80 -8.32 -2.22
N LEU A 117 6.43 -7.08 -2.53
CA LEU A 117 6.69 -5.91 -1.68
C LEU A 117 5.59 -5.75 -0.62
N PRO A 118 5.91 -5.57 0.67
CA PRO A 118 4.90 -5.53 1.75
C PRO A 118 3.76 -4.53 1.48
N TRP A 119 2.52 -4.94 1.74
CA TRP A 119 1.35 -4.06 1.58
C TRP A 119 1.46 -2.77 2.41
N SER A 120 2.01 -2.85 3.63
CA SER A 120 2.21 -1.66 4.47
C SER A 120 3.24 -0.67 3.88
N PHE A 121 4.07 -1.12 2.94
CA PHE A 121 4.98 -0.27 2.18
C PHE A 121 4.32 0.31 0.93
N VAL A 122 3.65 -0.50 0.10
CA VAL A 122 3.09 -0.03 -1.18
C VAL A 122 1.68 0.58 -1.09
N ALA A 123 0.92 0.18 -0.06
CA ALA A 123 -0.46 0.60 0.22
C ALA A 123 -1.46 0.37 -0.94
N HIS A 124 -1.29 -0.74 -1.66
CA HIS A 124 -2.19 -1.16 -2.75
C HIS A 124 -2.19 -2.69 -2.93
N ASP A 125 -3.17 -3.18 -3.67
CA ASP A 125 -3.37 -4.61 -3.97
C ASP A 125 -3.21 -4.92 -5.47
N GLN A 126 -2.29 -4.21 -6.15
CA GLN A 126 -2.04 -4.39 -7.57
C GLN A 126 -1.48 -5.79 -7.90
N LEU A 127 -2.00 -6.39 -8.97
CA LEU A 127 -1.69 -7.76 -9.40
C LEU A 127 -0.20 -7.98 -9.66
N TRP A 128 0.50 -6.97 -10.22
CA TRP A 128 1.93 -7.05 -10.49
C TRP A 128 2.78 -7.30 -9.25
N ASN A 129 2.25 -7.03 -8.05
CA ASN A 129 2.94 -7.23 -6.78
C ASN A 129 2.43 -8.47 -6.00
N LEU A 130 1.49 -9.25 -6.56
CA LEU A 130 0.84 -10.36 -5.87
C LEU A 130 1.17 -11.71 -6.51
N VAL A 131 1.54 -12.70 -5.69
CA VAL A 131 1.89 -14.06 -6.15
C VAL A 131 1.32 -15.13 -5.22
N PRO A 132 0.89 -16.30 -5.72
CA PRO A 132 0.42 -17.40 -4.89
C PRO A 132 1.54 -17.99 -4.03
N THR A 133 1.19 -18.28 -2.80
CA THR A 133 2.06 -18.96 -1.83
C THR A 133 1.20 -19.82 -0.90
N THR A 134 1.84 -20.65 -0.07
CA THR A 134 1.13 -21.36 0.98
C THR A 134 0.79 -20.42 2.14
N PRO A 135 -0.32 -20.64 2.89
CA PRO A 135 -0.67 -19.82 4.05
C PRO A 135 0.45 -19.73 5.10
N GLU A 136 1.20 -20.81 5.30
CA GLU A 136 2.31 -20.89 6.25
C GLU A 136 3.47 -19.98 5.84
N VAL A 137 3.83 -20.01 4.55
CA VAL A 137 4.89 -19.15 4.00
C VAL A 137 4.46 -17.69 4.02
N ASN A 138 3.22 -17.38 3.64
CA ASN A 138 2.68 -16.01 3.71
C ASN A 138 2.76 -15.44 5.13
N SER A 139 2.30 -16.24 6.11
CA SER A 139 2.33 -15.84 7.52
C SER A 139 3.77 -15.67 8.04
N SER A 140 4.71 -16.51 7.59
CA SER A 140 6.12 -16.43 7.97
C SER A 140 6.82 -15.21 7.37
N LYS A 141 6.58 -14.91 6.08
CA LYS A 141 7.12 -13.73 5.40
C LYS A 141 6.57 -12.45 6.01
N SER A 142 5.27 -12.39 6.30
CA SER A 142 4.62 -11.24 6.91
C SER A 142 4.93 -9.94 6.15
N ASN A 143 5.25 -8.86 6.85
CA ASN A 143 5.64 -7.58 6.25
C ASN A 143 7.14 -7.48 5.92
N ASN A 144 7.88 -8.60 5.83
CA ASN A 144 9.30 -8.57 5.49
C ASN A 144 9.52 -8.53 3.97
N LEU A 145 10.66 -7.98 3.58
CA LEU A 145 11.12 -7.96 2.19
C LEU A 145 11.54 -9.37 1.74
N PRO A 146 11.28 -9.73 0.48
CA PRO A 146 11.62 -11.05 -0.05
C PRO A 146 13.15 -11.19 -0.19
N PRO A 147 13.68 -12.42 -0.10
CA PRO A 147 15.10 -12.67 -0.32
C PRO A 147 15.47 -12.49 -1.80
N ASP A 148 16.70 -12.07 -2.07
CA ASP A 148 17.16 -11.73 -3.43
C ASP A 148 16.99 -12.87 -4.44
N HIS A 149 17.20 -14.12 -4.02
CA HIS A 149 17.06 -15.30 -4.88
C HIS A 149 15.62 -15.54 -5.36
N ALA A 150 14.61 -14.98 -4.68
CA ALA A 150 13.21 -15.11 -5.07
C ALA A 150 12.85 -14.20 -6.25
N PHE A 151 13.69 -13.23 -6.61
CA PHE A 151 13.33 -12.21 -7.60
C PHE A 151 13.13 -12.78 -9.01
N GLU A 152 14.07 -13.60 -9.50
CA GLU A 152 13.90 -14.24 -10.81
C GLU A 152 12.74 -15.26 -10.83
N LYS A 153 12.53 -15.98 -9.73
CA LYS A 153 11.37 -16.87 -9.56
C LYS A 153 10.06 -16.08 -9.61
N PHE A 154 10.01 -14.91 -8.98
CA PHE A 154 8.86 -14.03 -9.00
C PHE A 154 8.54 -13.51 -10.41
N ILE A 155 9.54 -13.04 -11.16
CA ILE A 155 9.36 -12.57 -12.54
C ILE A 155 8.85 -13.72 -13.43
N THR A 156 9.45 -14.90 -13.31
CA THR A 156 9.04 -16.09 -14.07
C THR A 156 7.61 -16.51 -13.71
N ALA A 157 7.24 -16.45 -12.43
CA ALA A 157 5.89 -16.73 -11.97
C ALA A 157 4.87 -15.73 -12.53
N GLN A 158 5.18 -14.43 -12.53
CA GLN A 158 4.32 -13.40 -13.12
C GLN A 158 4.14 -13.62 -14.63
N HIS A 159 5.23 -13.90 -15.35
CA HIS A 159 5.19 -14.19 -16.79
C HIS A 159 4.34 -15.41 -17.12
N LEU A 160 4.53 -16.50 -16.38
CA LEU A 160 3.75 -17.72 -16.53
C LEU A 160 2.25 -17.47 -16.27
N GLY A 161 1.94 -16.70 -15.23
CA GLY A 161 0.57 -16.29 -14.92
C GLY A 161 -0.06 -15.46 -16.03
N LEU A 162 0.64 -14.43 -16.52
CA LEU A 162 0.19 -13.57 -17.62
C LEU A 162 -0.07 -14.36 -18.90
N ARG A 163 0.87 -15.23 -19.30
CA ARG A 163 0.70 -16.08 -20.49
C ARG A 163 -0.49 -17.01 -20.37
N THR A 164 -0.62 -17.70 -19.24
CA THR A 164 -1.73 -18.62 -18.99
C THR A 164 -3.07 -17.87 -19.01
N PHE A 165 -3.12 -16.69 -18.37
CA PHE A 165 -4.33 -15.87 -18.33
C PHE A 165 -4.72 -15.35 -19.73
N HIS A 166 -3.76 -14.90 -20.54
CA HIS A 166 -4.00 -14.48 -21.93
C HIS A 166 -4.54 -15.63 -22.79
N GLU A 167 -3.98 -16.83 -22.66
CA GLU A 167 -4.41 -18.02 -23.42
C GLU A 167 -5.81 -18.52 -23.03
N THR A 168 -6.31 -18.15 -21.84
CA THR A 168 -7.53 -18.73 -21.24
C THR A 168 -8.67 -17.74 -21.05
N THR A 169 -8.47 -16.47 -21.40
CA THR A 169 -9.48 -15.42 -21.24
C THR A 169 -9.73 -14.64 -22.53
N PRO A 170 -10.93 -14.06 -22.70
CA PRO A 170 -11.20 -13.17 -23.82
C PRO A 170 -10.35 -11.90 -23.77
N GLN A 171 -10.03 -11.34 -24.95
CA GLN A 171 -9.17 -10.17 -25.10
C GLN A 171 -9.59 -8.98 -24.22
N ASN A 172 -10.88 -8.66 -24.13
CA ASN A 172 -11.34 -7.54 -23.31
C ASN A 172 -11.03 -7.72 -21.81
N THR A 173 -11.16 -8.94 -21.30
CA THR A 173 -10.83 -9.26 -19.91
C THR A 173 -9.32 -9.16 -19.67
N TRP A 174 -8.52 -9.61 -20.65
CA TRP A 174 -7.07 -9.42 -20.65
C TRP A 174 -6.73 -7.93 -20.58
N ASP A 175 -7.25 -7.13 -21.51
CA ASP A 175 -6.95 -5.70 -21.64
C ASP A 175 -7.19 -4.94 -20.34
N GLU A 176 -8.35 -5.16 -19.71
CA GLU A 176 -8.72 -4.54 -18.42
C GLU A 176 -7.81 -5.01 -17.27
N THR A 177 -7.46 -6.29 -17.23
CA THR A 177 -6.69 -6.87 -16.13
C THR A 177 -5.24 -6.39 -16.14
N VAL A 178 -4.65 -6.24 -17.32
CA VAL A 178 -3.22 -5.92 -17.46
C VAL A 178 -2.89 -4.44 -17.48
N GLU A 179 -3.90 -3.56 -17.55
CA GLU A 179 -3.72 -2.11 -17.55
C GLU A 179 -2.82 -1.62 -16.40
N VAL A 180 -2.99 -2.20 -15.21
CA VAL A 180 -2.18 -1.86 -14.03
C VAL A 180 -0.71 -2.27 -14.17
N TYR A 181 -0.41 -3.35 -14.90
CA TYR A 181 0.98 -3.73 -15.19
C TYR A 181 1.61 -2.72 -16.15
N ILE A 182 0.88 -2.31 -17.18
CA ILE A 182 1.35 -1.35 -18.19
C ILE A 182 1.68 0.00 -17.53
N ASN A 183 0.75 0.54 -16.75
CA ASN A 183 0.90 1.84 -16.12
C ASN A 183 2.00 1.85 -15.04
N ASP A 184 1.99 0.87 -14.14
CA ASP A 184 2.87 0.89 -12.96
C ASP A 184 4.30 0.42 -13.30
N LEU A 185 4.45 -0.55 -14.21
CA LEU A 185 5.76 -1.05 -14.65
C LEU A 185 6.30 -0.31 -15.89
N ARG A 186 5.54 0.65 -16.44
CA ARG A 186 5.90 1.49 -17.59
C ARG A 186 6.24 0.67 -18.85
N ILE A 187 5.45 -0.35 -19.11
CA ILE A 187 5.55 -1.19 -20.31
C ILE A 187 4.82 -0.49 -21.47
N GLN A 188 5.31 -0.61 -22.70
CA GLN A 188 4.80 0.19 -23.82
C GLN A 188 3.47 -0.31 -24.38
N ASN A 189 3.29 -1.62 -24.48
CA ASN A 189 2.11 -2.27 -25.02
C ASN A 189 1.84 -3.58 -24.27
N GLN A 190 0.65 -4.15 -24.45
CA GLN A 190 0.23 -5.36 -23.74
C GLN A 190 0.97 -6.62 -24.19
N ASP A 191 1.35 -6.72 -25.46
CA ASP A 191 2.07 -7.89 -25.99
C ASP A 191 3.47 -8.03 -25.35
N ASP A 192 4.08 -6.91 -24.96
CA ASP A 192 5.36 -6.91 -24.26
C ASP A 192 5.31 -7.62 -22.89
N LEU A 193 4.12 -7.76 -22.29
CA LEU A 193 3.94 -8.54 -21.05
C LEU A 193 4.12 -10.05 -21.28
N LEU A 194 3.93 -10.51 -22.51
CA LEU A 194 4.07 -11.90 -22.91
C LEU A 194 5.51 -12.25 -23.31
N ASP A 195 6.39 -11.26 -23.41
CA ASP A 195 7.83 -11.42 -23.61
C ASP A 195 8.56 -11.40 -22.25
N LEU A 196 9.20 -12.52 -21.91
CA LEU A 196 9.86 -12.67 -20.60
C LEU A 196 10.99 -11.66 -20.40
N GLU A 197 11.77 -11.35 -21.44
CA GLU A 197 12.90 -10.43 -21.31
C GLU A 197 12.41 -9.00 -21.12
N LYS A 198 11.37 -8.59 -21.84
CA LYS A 198 10.76 -7.26 -21.67
C LYS A 198 10.13 -7.11 -20.28
N LEU A 199 9.40 -8.13 -19.83
CA LEU A 199 8.84 -8.16 -18.48
C LEU A 199 9.93 -8.12 -17.40
N ARG A 200 10.99 -8.92 -17.56
CA ARG A 200 12.15 -8.91 -16.66
C ARG A 200 12.79 -7.54 -16.57
N ASN A 201 12.99 -6.87 -17.69
CA ASN A 201 13.55 -5.51 -17.72
C ASN A 201 12.64 -4.52 -16.98
N ALA A 202 11.33 -4.61 -17.16
CA ALA A 202 10.37 -3.74 -16.47
C ALA A 202 10.44 -3.92 -14.94
N TYR A 203 10.39 -5.17 -14.44
CA TYR A 203 10.55 -5.45 -13.01
C TYR A 203 11.93 -5.04 -12.48
N SER A 204 13.00 -5.27 -13.24
CA SER A 204 14.37 -4.91 -12.85
C SER A 204 14.56 -3.40 -12.70
N ASN A 205 13.79 -2.60 -13.44
CA ASN A 205 13.77 -1.15 -13.30
C ASN A 205 12.88 -0.67 -12.14
N ALA A 206 11.78 -1.36 -11.86
CA ALA A 206 10.77 -0.93 -10.89
C ALA A 206 11.07 -1.39 -9.45
N ILE A 207 11.43 -2.65 -9.25
CA ILE A 207 11.47 -3.29 -7.92
C ILE A 207 12.70 -2.93 -7.09
N PRO A 208 13.95 -2.95 -7.60
CA PRO A 208 15.12 -2.67 -6.77
C PRO A 208 15.13 -1.28 -6.11
N PRO A 209 14.70 -0.18 -6.79
CA PRO A 209 14.53 1.12 -6.14
C PRO A 209 13.51 1.09 -5.00
N LEU A 210 12.41 0.34 -5.18
CA LEU A 210 11.37 0.18 -4.16
C LEU A 210 11.86 -0.62 -2.95
N ILE A 211 12.60 -1.71 -3.16
CA ILE A 211 13.26 -2.49 -2.09
C ILE A 211 14.23 -1.59 -1.31
N SER A 212 15.04 -0.80 -2.01
CA SER A 212 16.00 0.13 -1.39
C SER A 212 15.27 1.15 -0.51
N LEU A 213 14.17 1.71 -1.01
CA LEU A 213 13.36 2.66 -0.27
C LEU A 213 12.69 2.02 0.96
N ALA A 214 12.11 0.83 0.82
CA ALA A 214 11.49 0.11 1.92
C ALA A 214 12.52 -0.22 3.02
N THR A 215 13.71 -0.67 2.63
CA THR A 215 14.83 -0.91 3.56
C THR A 215 15.16 0.37 4.34
N ASN A 216 15.27 1.52 3.67
CA ASN A 216 15.53 2.81 4.31
C ASN A 216 14.39 3.27 5.25
N GLN A 217 13.17 2.76 5.06
CA GLN A 217 12.02 2.99 5.94
C GLN A 217 11.94 1.98 7.11
N GLY A 218 12.92 1.07 7.23
CA GLY A 218 13.03 0.12 8.34
C GLY A 218 12.37 -1.24 8.10
N PHE A 219 11.93 -1.53 6.88
CA PHE A 219 11.49 -2.89 6.51
C PHE A 219 12.69 -3.85 6.52
N LYS A 220 12.49 -5.03 7.08
CA LYS A 220 13.56 -6.03 7.26
C LYS A 220 13.50 -7.07 6.15
N LEU A 221 14.65 -7.62 5.80
CA LEU A 221 14.73 -8.81 4.96
C LEU A 221 14.13 -10.00 5.70
N TRP A 222 13.35 -10.82 4.99
CA TRP A 222 12.81 -12.05 5.55
C TRP A 222 13.95 -13.06 5.76
N GLN A 223 14.13 -13.48 7.02
CA GLN A 223 15.09 -14.51 7.38
C GLN A 223 14.38 -15.86 7.38
N THR A 224 14.69 -16.70 6.41
CA THR A 224 14.08 -18.02 6.27
C THR A 224 15.12 -19.13 6.17
N SER A 225 14.75 -20.31 6.65
CA SER A 225 15.51 -21.56 6.52
C SER A 225 15.11 -22.37 5.30
N TYR A 226 14.21 -21.88 4.44
CA TYR A 226 13.97 -22.49 3.13
C TYR A 226 15.21 -22.21 2.28
N SER A 227 16.15 -23.15 2.31
CA SER A 227 17.39 -23.12 1.54
C SER A 227 17.08 -23.02 0.05
N ALA A 228 17.90 -22.23 -0.65
CA ALA A 228 18.01 -22.32 -2.10
C ALA A 228 18.48 -23.72 -2.55
#